data_AF-A0A9P0Q987-F1
#
_entry.id   AF-A0A9P0Q987-F1
#
_cell.length_a   1.000
_cell.length_b   1.000
_cell.length_c   1.000
_cell.angle_alpha   90.00
_cell.angle_beta   90.00
_cell.angle_gamma   90.00
#
_symmetry.space_group_name_H-M   'P 1'
#
loop_
_entity.id
_entity.type
_entity.pdbx_description
1 polymer ?
#
loop_
_entity_poly.entity_id
_entity_poly.type
_entity_poly.pdbx_seq_one_letter_code
_entity_poly.pdbx_strand_id
1 'polypeptide(L)'
;MQWSVAWFIGPIVLLVIRDQWKKTSDRKRNFAKVTSLSSEKEVVLARLNDLPAWVFFPDIERAEWLNRIIKQVWPNVNHFVRQMVRDSIQPALRESLEKYKLSGFKFERIILGTVPFRIGGIKVYDKNIDRNEIVMDLDIFYAGDCDITFHLKGMKGGIRDFQLHGMLRVVMKPLITTIPLVGGLQVFFLNNPDIDFDLVGIAD
;
A
#
# COMPACT_ATOMS: atom_id res chain seq x y z
N MET A 1 52.50 20.41 -30.96
CA MET A 1 51.12 20.92 -30.83
C MET A 1 50.29 19.86 -30.12
N GLN A 2 49.99 20.06 -28.83
CA GLN A 2 49.15 19.14 -28.06
C GLN A 2 47.68 19.52 -28.29
N TRP A 3 46.98 18.76 -29.13
CA TRP A 3 45.54 18.94 -29.32
C TRP A 3 44.82 18.32 -28.12
N SER A 4 44.10 19.15 -27.36
CA SER A 4 43.36 18.74 -26.18
C SER A 4 42.18 17.85 -26.55
N VAL A 5 42.08 16.68 -25.89
CA VAL A 5 41.01 15.67 -26.04
C VAL A 5 39.60 16.25 -25.78
N ALA A 6 39.52 17.42 -25.12
CA ALA A 6 38.28 18.14 -24.84
C ALA A 6 37.46 18.49 -26.09
N TRP A 7 38.10 18.68 -27.26
CA TRP A 7 37.40 18.98 -28.52
C TRP A 7 36.59 17.81 -29.09
N PHE A 8 36.90 16.57 -28.71
CA PHE A 8 36.15 15.39 -29.15
C PHE A 8 34.99 15.02 -28.21
N ILE A 9 35.11 15.35 -26.93
CA ILE A 9 34.08 15.05 -25.92
C ILE A 9 32.87 15.99 -26.08
N GLY A 10 33.12 17.28 -26.36
CA GLY A 10 32.07 18.27 -26.56
C GLY A 10 30.99 17.86 -27.58
N PRO A 11 31.37 17.48 -28.83
CA PRO A 11 30.42 17.04 -29.85
C PRO A 11 29.63 15.78 -29.45
N ILE A 12 30.25 14.82 -28.76
CA ILE A 12 29.58 13.59 -28.33
C ILE A 12 28.53 13.91 -27.26
N VAL A 13 28.88 14.75 -26.27
CA VAL A 13 27.94 15.19 -25.23
C VAL A 13 26.79 15.99 -25.85
N LEU A 14 27.08 16.86 -26.82
CA LEU A 14 26.06 17.64 -27.54
C LEU A 14 25.13 16.75 -28.37
N LEU A 15 25.67 15.71 -29.02
CA LEU A 15 24.87 14.72 -29.77
C LEU A 15 23.96 13.91 -28.84
N VAL A 16 24.46 13.48 -27.69
CA VAL A 16 23.68 12.76 -26.68
C VAL A 16 22.57 13.65 -26.10
N ILE A 17 22.89 14.90 -25.74
CA ILE A 17 21.87 15.85 -25.26
C ILE A 17 20.80 16.09 -26.33
N ARG A 18 21.21 16.25 -27.59
CA ARG A 18 20.27 16.46 -28.71
C ARG A 18 19.39 15.24 -28.96
N ASP A 19 19.92 14.03 -28.88
CA ASP A 19 19.15 12.78 -29.04
C ASP A 19 18.15 12.60 -27.88
N GLN A 20 18.57 12.91 -26.64
CA GLN A 20 17.70 12.88 -25.47
C GLN A 20 16.56 13.90 -25.58
N TRP A 21 16.86 15.13 -26.01
CA TRP A 21 15.85 16.17 -26.22
C TRP A 21 14.87 15.80 -27.34
N LYS A 22 15.37 15.22 -28.43
CA LYS A 22 14.53 14.73 -29.52
C LYS A 22 13.62 13.58 -29.07
N LYS A 23 14.14 12.58 -28.35
CA LYS A 23 13.34 11.49 -27.78
C LYS A 23 12.28 11.97 -26.78
N THR A 24 12.61 12.97 -25.97
CA THR A 24 11.66 13.53 -24.99
C THR A 24 10.57 14.35 -25.69
N SER A 25 10.94 15.10 -26.73
CA SER A 25 9.99 15.84 -27.58
C SER A 25 9.06 14.90 -28.35
N ASP A 26 9.61 13.84 -28.96
CA ASP A 26 8.82 12.85 -29.71
C ASP A 26 7.91 12.04 -28.79
N ARG A 27 8.35 11.70 -27.56
CA ARG A 27 7.48 11.11 -26.52
C ARG A 27 6.34 12.04 -26.14
N LYS A 28 6.61 13.33 -25.90
CA LYS A 28 5.56 14.32 -25.59
C LYS A 28 4.55 14.46 -26.73
N ARG A 29 5.02 14.45 -27.98
CA ARG A 29 4.17 14.59 -29.17
C ARG A 29 3.34 13.33 -29.45
N ASN A 30 3.91 12.14 -29.23
CA ASN A 30 3.18 10.89 -29.34
C ASN A 30 2.20 10.71 -28.19
N PHE A 31 2.56 11.09 -26.97
CA PHE A 31 1.63 11.12 -25.83
C PHE A 31 0.47 12.08 -26.09
N ALA A 32 0.73 13.32 -26.51
CA ALA A 32 -0.32 14.28 -26.85
C ALA A 32 -1.23 13.79 -28.00
N LYS A 33 -0.66 13.12 -29.02
CA LYS A 33 -1.46 12.49 -30.10
C LYS A 33 -2.32 11.33 -29.60
N VAL A 34 -1.77 10.45 -28.76
CA VAL A 34 -2.50 9.34 -28.14
C VAL A 34 -3.60 9.87 -27.21
N THR A 35 -3.33 10.92 -26.42
CA THR A 35 -4.31 11.62 -25.58
C THR A 35 -5.41 12.31 -26.38
N SER A 36 -5.12 12.81 -27.60
CA SER A 36 -6.15 13.40 -28.48
C SER A 36 -6.96 12.37 -29.27
N LEU A 37 -6.41 11.17 -29.50
CA LEU A 37 -7.05 10.09 -30.25
C LEU A 37 -7.83 9.13 -29.35
N SER A 38 -7.45 9.02 -28.07
CA SER A 38 -8.25 8.36 -27.05
C SER A 38 -9.40 9.29 -26.69
N SER A 39 -10.61 8.86 -27.03
CA SER A 39 -11.86 9.53 -26.72
C SER A 39 -11.85 10.05 -25.30
N GLU A 40 -12.25 11.30 -25.07
CA GLU A 40 -12.36 11.91 -23.74
C GLU A 40 -13.11 10.99 -22.76
N LYS A 41 -14.01 10.13 -23.26
CA LYS A 41 -14.68 9.09 -22.47
C LYS A 41 -13.74 8.01 -21.92
N GLU A 42 -12.75 7.55 -22.67
CA GLU A 42 -11.79 6.53 -22.22
C GLU A 42 -10.76 7.10 -21.24
N VAL A 43 -10.36 8.36 -21.42
CA VAL A 43 -9.48 9.06 -20.46
C VAL A 43 -10.23 9.40 -19.17
N VAL A 44 -11.51 9.78 -19.27
CA VAL A 44 -12.40 9.95 -18.11
C VAL A 44 -12.66 8.61 -17.42
N LEU A 45 -12.94 7.52 -18.16
CA LEU A 45 -13.08 6.17 -17.61
C LEU A 45 -11.80 5.67 -16.93
N ALA A 46 -10.61 5.97 -17.47
CA ALA A 46 -9.34 5.64 -16.85
C ALA A 46 -9.11 6.42 -15.54
N ARG A 47 -9.66 7.64 -15.43
CA ARG A 47 -9.68 8.45 -14.20
C ARG A 47 -10.82 8.10 -13.24
N LEU A 48 -11.83 7.34 -13.66
CA LEU A 48 -12.89 6.86 -12.77
C LEU A 48 -12.38 5.84 -11.75
N ASN A 49 -11.29 5.12 -12.04
CA ASN A 49 -10.68 4.20 -11.07
C ASN A 49 -10.06 4.88 -9.83
N ASP A 50 -9.87 6.22 -9.86
CA ASP A 50 -9.37 7.02 -8.72
C ASP A 50 -10.51 7.60 -7.86
N LEU A 51 -11.77 7.41 -8.23
CA LEU A 51 -12.89 7.89 -7.43
C LEU A 51 -13.28 6.81 -6.40
N PRO A 52 -13.45 7.18 -5.12
CA PRO A 52 -13.72 6.23 -4.07
C PRO A 52 -15.04 5.48 -4.33
N ALA A 53 -15.09 4.20 -3.95
CA ALA A 53 -16.12 3.27 -4.40
C ALA A 53 -17.58 3.72 -4.10
N TRP A 54 -17.79 4.55 -3.07
CA TRP A 54 -19.08 5.16 -2.73
C TRP A 54 -19.64 6.14 -3.78
N VAL A 55 -18.83 6.57 -4.74
CA VAL A 55 -19.28 7.40 -5.88
C VAL A 55 -19.91 6.54 -6.98
N PHE A 56 -19.49 5.28 -7.13
CA PHE A 56 -20.00 4.36 -8.16
C PHE A 56 -21.11 3.45 -7.67
N PHE A 57 -21.10 3.12 -6.39
CA PHE A 57 -21.99 2.13 -5.81
C PHE A 57 -22.84 2.77 -4.70
N PRO A 58 -24.15 2.96 -4.93
CA PRO A 58 -25.05 3.50 -3.90
C PRO A 58 -25.18 2.57 -2.67
N ASP A 59 -24.72 1.32 -2.79
CA ASP A 59 -24.72 0.30 -1.74
C ASP A 59 -23.50 0.39 -0.80
N ILE A 60 -22.59 1.34 -1.02
CA ILE A 60 -21.41 1.54 -0.18
C ILE A 60 -21.68 2.68 0.79
N GLU A 61 -21.78 2.33 2.08
CA GLU A 61 -22.08 3.27 3.14
C GLU A 61 -20.79 3.84 3.75
N ARG A 62 -20.80 5.16 4.01
CA ARG A 62 -19.71 5.83 4.73
C ARG A 62 -19.90 5.67 6.23
N ALA A 63 -19.08 4.85 6.87
CA ALA A 63 -19.12 4.61 8.31
C ALA A 63 -18.18 5.56 9.09
N GLU A 64 -18.48 6.87 9.11
CA GLU A 64 -17.63 7.83 9.85
C GLU A 64 -17.64 7.59 11.36
N TRP A 65 -18.71 7.03 11.92
CA TRP A 65 -18.77 6.65 13.33
C TRP A 65 -17.72 5.57 13.66
N LEU A 66 -17.48 4.62 12.74
CA LEU A 66 -16.50 3.57 12.91
C LEU A 66 -15.08 4.15 12.89
N ASN A 67 -14.82 5.12 11.99
CA ASN A 67 -13.56 5.86 11.98
C ASN A 67 -13.29 6.58 13.32
N ARG A 68 -14.34 7.12 13.97
CA ARG A 68 -14.20 7.74 15.31
C ARG A 68 -13.84 6.72 16.38
N ILE A 69 -14.42 5.53 16.34
CA ILE A 69 -14.08 4.43 17.26
C ILE A 69 -12.63 4.00 17.05
N ILE A 70 -12.22 3.76 15.81
CA ILE A 70 -10.84 3.36 15.47
C ILE A 70 -9.85 4.41 16.01
N LYS A 71 -10.14 5.71 15.84
CA LYS A 71 -9.30 6.78 16.37
C LYS A 71 -9.15 6.72 17.89
N GLN A 72 -10.20 6.38 18.62
CA GLN A 72 -10.15 6.25 20.09
C GLN A 72 -9.37 5.00 20.54
N VAL A 73 -9.49 3.90 19.80
CA VAL A 73 -8.84 2.62 20.14
C VAL A 73 -7.39 2.57 19.64
N TRP A 74 -7.01 3.44 18.69
CA TRP A 74 -5.70 3.46 18.04
C TRP A 74 -4.48 3.38 18.98
N PRO A 75 -4.43 4.09 20.13
CA PRO A 75 -3.30 3.94 21.06
C PRO A 75 -3.12 2.51 21.58
N ASN A 76 -4.22 1.80 21.81
CA ASN A 76 -4.21 0.40 22.25
C ASN A 76 -3.80 -0.53 21.10
N VAL A 77 -4.28 -0.25 19.88
CA VAL A 77 -3.84 -0.98 18.68
C VAL A 77 -2.33 -0.83 18.49
N ASN A 78 -1.80 0.38 18.61
CA ASN A 78 -0.36 0.64 18.52
C ASN A 78 0.44 -0.16 19.54
N HIS A 79 -0.05 -0.27 20.78
CA HIS A 79 0.60 -1.09 21.80
C HIS A 79 0.56 -2.59 21.44
N PHE A 80 -0.61 -3.08 21.04
CA PHE A 80 -0.82 -4.48 20.67
C PHE A 80 0.02 -4.90 19.46
N VAL A 81 0.01 -4.11 18.39
CA VAL A 81 0.78 -4.41 17.18
C VAL A 81 2.27 -4.36 17.48
N ARG A 82 2.75 -3.46 18.36
CA ARG A 82 4.16 -3.45 18.78
C ARG A 82 4.56 -4.75 19.47
N GLN A 83 3.67 -5.33 20.29
CA GLN A 83 3.90 -6.64 20.92
C GLN A 83 3.85 -7.75 19.88
N MET A 84 2.82 -7.79 19.03
CA MET A 84 2.69 -8.76 17.95
C MET A 84 3.91 -8.78 17.01
N VAL A 85 4.44 -7.60 16.65
CA VAL A 85 5.63 -7.50 15.79
C VAL A 85 6.83 -8.13 16.46
N ARG A 86 7.01 -7.95 17.79
CA ARG A 86 8.12 -8.54 18.54
C ARG A 86 7.96 -10.03 18.77
N ASP A 87 6.75 -10.47 19.12
CA ASP A 87 6.50 -11.81 19.62
C ASP A 87 6.20 -12.81 18.50
N SER A 88 5.62 -12.35 17.39
CA SER A 88 5.21 -13.22 16.27
C SER A 88 5.93 -12.90 14.97
N ILE A 89 5.99 -11.63 14.57
CA ILE A 89 6.53 -11.26 13.25
C ILE A 89 8.07 -11.35 13.24
N GLN A 90 8.74 -10.83 14.25
CA GLN A 90 10.21 -10.88 14.36
C GLN A 90 10.76 -12.31 14.30
N PRO A 91 10.25 -13.30 15.06
CA PRO A 91 10.74 -14.68 14.95
C PRO A 91 10.43 -15.30 13.58
N ALA A 92 9.23 -15.06 13.03
CA ALA A 92 8.85 -15.58 11.70
C ALA A 92 9.74 -15.01 10.57
N LEU A 93 10.06 -13.72 10.63
CA LEU A 93 11.00 -13.08 9.72
C LEU A 93 12.41 -13.63 9.89
N ARG A 94 12.86 -13.82 11.14
CA ARG A 94 14.19 -14.41 11.40
C ARG A 94 14.31 -15.81 10.79
N GLU A 95 13.33 -16.67 11.00
CA GLU A 95 13.31 -18.02 10.41
C GLU A 95 13.30 -17.97 8.87
N SER A 96 12.49 -17.08 8.30
CA SER A 96 12.39 -16.93 6.85
C SER A 96 13.69 -16.38 6.25
N LEU A 97 14.33 -15.40 6.90
CA LEU A 97 15.58 -14.79 6.47
C LEU A 97 16.80 -15.71 6.67
N GLU A 98 16.78 -16.56 7.69
CA GLU A 98 17.79 -17.60 7.90
C GLU A 98 17.89 -18.55 6.71
N LYS A 99 16.76 -18.88 6.05
CA LYS A 99 16.74 -19.68 4.81
C LYS A 99 17.52 -19.01 3.67
N TYR A 100 17.58 -17.69 3.64
CA TYR A 100 18.35 -16.89 2.67
C TYR A 100 19.76 -16.54 3.16
N LYS A 101 20.25 -17.20 4.23
CA LYS A 101 21.53 -16.90 4.90
C LYS A 101 21.61 -15.48 5.44
N LEU A 102 20.49 -14.80 5.66
CA LEU A 102 20.39 -13.44 6.19
C LEU A 102 20.13 -13.50 7.71
N SER A 103 21.16 -13.85 8.49
CA SER A 103 21.06 -13.98 9.94
C SER A 103 21.08 -12.63 10.68
N GLY A 104 20.46 -12.61 11.87
CA GLY A 104 20.56 -11.49 12.81
C GLY A 104 19.54 -10.37 12.63
N PHE A 105 18.38 -10.64 12.01
CA PHE A 105 17.30 -9.67 11.92
C PHE A 105 16.74 -9.29 13.31
N LYS A 106 16.68 -7.99 13.61
CA LYS A 106 16.12 -7.46 14.87
C LYS A 106 15.46 -6.12 14.64
N PHE A 107 14.26 -5.95 15.18
CA PHE A 107 13.64 -4.62 15.26
C PHE A 107 14.24 -3.80 16.40
N GLU A 108 14.68 -2.58 16.11
CA GLU A 108 15.21 -1.64 17.10
C GLU A 108 14.09 -0.72 17.61
N ARG A 109 13.36 -0.12 16.67
CA ARG A 109 12.27 0.82 16.94
C ARG A 109 11.08 0.44 16.05
N ILE A 110 9.91 0.35 16.67
CA ILE A 110 8.64 0.10 15.98
C ILE A 110 7.68 1.17 16.45
N ILE A 111 7.31 2.05 15.54
CA ILE A 111 6.29 3.09 15.68
C ILE A 111 5.40 2.97 14.46
N LEU A 112 4.13 2.65 14.64
CA LEU A 112 3.19 2.54 13.53
C LEU A 112 2.71 3.91 13.04
N GLY A 113 2.72 4.90 13.94
CA GLY A 113 2.28 6.26 13.65
C GLY A 113 1.14 6.71 14.54
N THR A 114 0.84 7.99 14.47
CA THR A 114 -0.29 8.64 15.17
C THR A 114 -1.56 8.63 14.34
N VAL A 115 -1.44 8.43 13.02
CA VAL A 115 -2.56 8.41 12.09
C VAL A 115 -3.18 7.00 12.02
N PRO A 116 -4.45 6.80 12.44
CA PRO A 116 -5.14 5.53 12.30
C PRO A 116 -5.53 5.22 10.85
N PHE A 117 -5.76 3.95 10.55
CA PHE A 117 -6.42 3.59 9.30
C PHE A 117 -7.86 4.13 9.27
N ARG A 118 -8.32 4.41 8.06
CA ARG A 118 -9.62 4.97 7.76
C ARG A 118 -10.36 4.02 6.85
N ILE A 119 -11.64 3.85 7.13
CA ILE A 119 -12.56 3.10 6.28
C ILE A 119 -13.23 4.11 5.35
N GLY A 120 -12.98 3.93 4.05
CA GLY A 120 -13.54 4.77 2.99
C GLY A 120 -15.00 4.41 2.69
N GLY A 121 -15.36 3.14 2.81
CA GLY A 121 -16.71 2.64 2.59
C GLY A 121 -16.89 1.21 3.09
N ILE A 122 -18.12 0.87 3.45
CA ILE A 122 -18.53 -0.47 3.86
C ILE A 122 -19.60 -0.97 2.91
N LYS A 123 -19.45 -2.20 2.44
CA LYS A 123 -20.47 -2.91 1.68
C LYS A 123 -20.84 -4.21 2.38
N VAL A 124 -22.09 -4.34 2.78
CA VAL A 124 -22.63 -5.62 3.24
C VAL A 124 -23.36 -6.28 2.09
N TYR A 125 -23.13 -7.58 1.90
CA TYR A 125 -23.76 -8.32 0.83
C TYR A 125 -24.97 -9.09 1.37
N ASP A 126 -26.14 -8.81 0.80
CA ASP A 126 -27.40 -9.45 1.18
C ASP A 126 -27.95 -10.41 0.10
N LYS A 127 -27.40 -10.35 -1.12
CA LYS A 127 -27.85 -11.13 -2.28
C LYS A 127 -26.86 -12.24 -2.61
N ASN A 128 -27.35 -13.43 -2.94
CA ASN A 128 -26.56 -14.61 -3.34
C ASN A 128 -25.59 -15.12 -2.28
N ILE A 129 -25.97 -15.04 -1.00
CA ILE A 129 -25.17 -15.50 0.14
C ILE A 129 -25.95 -16.54 0.93
N ASP A 130 -25.25 -17.52 1.50
CA ASP A 130 -25.86 -18.51 2.38
C ASP A 130 -26.49 -17.81 3.60
N ARG A 131 -27.67 -18.26 4.04
CA ARG A 131 -28.32 -17.73 5.26
C ARG A 131 -27.48 -17.90 6.55
N ASN A 132 -26.39 -18.66 6.46
CA ASN A 132 -25.51 -19.01 7.56
C ASN A 132 -24.16 -18.26 7.52
N GLU A 133 -24.03 -17.23 6.68
CA GLU A 133 -22.82 -16.42 6.63
C GLU A 133 -23.15 -14.94 6.43
N ILE A 134 -22.26 -14.07 6.91
CA ILE A 134 -22.32 -12.64 6.64
C ILE A 134 -21.01 -12.27 5.96
N VAL A 135 -21.11 -11.60 4.80
CA VAL A 135 -19.96 -11.12 4.03
C VAL A 135 -20.01 -9.61 3.97
N MET A 136 -18.92 -8.99 4.37
CA MET A 136 -18.75 -7.54 4.38
C MET A 136 -17.41 -7.16 3.76
N ASP A 137 -17.42 -6.18 2.87
CA ASP A 137 -16.21 -5.58 2.31
C ASP A 137 -15.99 -4.19 2.90
N LEU A 138 -14.75 -3.93 3.29
CA LEU A 138 -14.27 -2.70 3.89
C LEU A 138 -13.20 -2.13 2.97
N ASP A 139 -13.42 -0.91 2.50
CA ASP A 139 -12.40 -0.15 1.75
C ASP A 139 -11.46 0.53 2.75
N ILE A 140 -10.21 0.06 2.85
CA ILE A 140 -9.25 0.48 3.87
C ILE A 140 -8.18 1.37 3.26
N PHE A 141 -8.00 2.53 3.89
CA PHE A 141 -6.91 3.47 3.63
C PHE A 141 -6.08 3.64 4.89
N TYR A 142 -4.79 3.41 4.77
CA TYR A 142 -3.83 3.69 5.82
C TYR A 142 -2.71 4.51 5.22
N ALA A 143 -2.50 5.71 5.76
CA ALA A 143 -1.38 6.57 5.43
C ALA A 143 -0.74 6.96 6.76
N GLY A 144 0.06 6.05 7.28
CA GLY A 144 0.66 6.17 8.60
C GLY A 144 2.04 6.78 8.54
N ASP A 145 2.34 7.70 9.47
CA ASP A 145 3.67 8.19 9.82
C ASP A 145 4.47 7.12 10.57
N CYS A 146 4.57 5.93 9.98
CA CYS A 146 5.30 4.84 10.62
C CYS A 146 6.80 5.12 10.59
N ASP A 147 7.49 4.72 11.66
CA ASP A 147 8.95 4.69 11.73
C ASP A 147 9.35 3.34 12.31
N ILE A 148 9.70 2.43 11.42
CA ILE A 148 10.13 1.08 11.77
C ILE A 148 11.61 0.98 11.41
N THR A 149 12.46 0.91 12.43
CA THR A 149 13.90 0.72 12.27
C THR A 149 14.28 -0.71 12.60
N PHE A 150 15.02 -1.35 11.71
CA PHE A 150 15.50 -2.72 11.88
C PHE A 150 17.00 -2.83 11.57
N HIS A 151 17.61 -3.86 12.14
CA HIS A 151 18.98 -4.24 11.85
C HIS A 151 19.01 -5.58 11.14
N LEU A 152 19.84 -5.67 10.10
CA LEU A 152 20.10 -6.89 9.35
C LEU A 152 21.58 -6.98 8.99
N LYS A 153 22.28 -8.02 9.44
CA LYS A 153 23.71 -8.27 9.12
C LYS A 153 24.64 -7.05 9.30
N GLY A 154 24.42 -6.25 10.35
CA GLY A 154 25.24 -5.06 10.62
C GLY A 154 24.85 -3.82 9.81
N MET A 155 23.89 -3.92 8.88
CA MET A 155 23.27 -2.77 8.22
C MET A 155 22.02 -2.33 9.01
N LYS A 156 21.77 -1.02 9.03
CA LYS A 156 20.60 -0.43 9.65
C LYS A 156 19.63 0.01 8.56
N GLY A 157 18.46 -0.62 8.52
CA GLY A 157 17.38 -0.27 7.61
C GLY A 157 16.22 0.39 8.34
N GLY A 158 15.45 1.18 7.61
CA GLY A 158 14.24 1.81 8.09
C GLY A 158 13.13 1.72 7.06
N ILE A 159 11.89 1.60 7.53
CA ILE A 159 10.67 1.76 6.74
C ILE A 159 9.97 2.99 7.29
N ARG A 160 9.67 3.94 6.39
CA ARG A 160 8.94 5.17 6.67
C ARG A 160 7.73 5.30 5.77
N ASP A 161 6.79 6.13 6.21
CA ASP A 161 5.64 6.58 5.42
C ASP A 161 4.90 5.41 4.75
N PHE A 162 4.57 4.40 5.56
CA PHE A 162 3.86 3.21 5.07
C PHE A 162 2.42 3.55 4.72
N GLN A 163 2.11 3.35 3.45
CA GLN A 163 0.80 3.51 2.87
C GLN A 163 0.25 2.14 2.48
N LEU A 164 -1.01 1.92 2.81
CA LEU A 164 -1.73 0.70 2.48
C LEU A 164 -3.13 1.09 2.02
N HIS A 165 -3.50 0.63 0.84
CA HIS A 165 -4.83 0.80 0.29
C HIS A 165 -5.34 -0.55 -0.24
N GLY A 166 -6.56 -0.93 0.14
CA GLY A 166 -7.16 -2.13 -0.40
C GLY A 166 -8.51 -2.49 0.18
N MET A 167 -9.21 -3.37 -0.54
CA MET A 167 -10.50 -3.90 -0.15
C MET A 167 -10.32 -5.13 0.75
N LEU A 168 -10.68 -4.99 2.02
CA LEU A 168 -10.67 -6.07 3.01
C LEU A 168 -12.05 -6.74 3.09
N ARG A 169 -12.11 -8.04 2.82
CA ARG A 169 -13.31 -8.85 3.02
C ARG A 169 -13.29 -9.51 4.40
N VAL A 170 -14.40 -9.38 5.10
CA VAL A 170 -14.70 -10.02 6.38
C VAL A 170 -15.84 -11.00 6.16
N VAL A 171 -15.60 -12.28 6.44
CA VAL A 171 -16.60 -13.35 6.35
C VAL A 171 -16.83 -13.92 7.74
N MET A 172 -18.08 -13.89 8.18
CA MET A 172 -18.53 -14.45 9.46
C MET A 172 -19.30 -15.74 9.18
N LYS A 173 -18.72 -16.89 9.50
CA LYS A 173 -19.31 -18.23 9.25
C LYS A 173 -18.77 -19.27 10.24
N PRO A 174 -19.60 -20.20 10.75
CA PRO A 174 -21.06 -20.26 10.61
C PRO A 174 -21.76 -19.27 11.56
N LEU A 175 -22.95 -18.83 11.20
CA LEU A 175 -23.86 -18.18 12.15
C LEU A 175 -24.44 -19.25 13.08
N ILE A 176 -24.28 -19.04 14.38
CA ILE A 176 -24.71 -19.98 15.42
C ILE A 176 -25.86 -19.37 16.22
N THR A 177 -26.69 -20.21 16.84
CA THR A 177 -27.85 -19.77 17.63
C THR A 177 -27.49 -19.42 19.07
N THR A 178 -26.23 -19.62 19.48
CA THR A 178 -25.70 -19.29 20.80
C THR A 178 -24.80 -18.06 20.71
N ILE A 179 -24.80 -17.20 21.73
CA ILE A 179 -23.92 -16.02 21.81
C ILE A 179 -22.45 -16.51 21.73
N PRO A 180 -21.59 -15.93 20.86
CA PRO A 180 -21.70 -14.60 20.22
C PRO A 180 -22.41 -14.56 18.85
N LEU A 181 -23.19 -15.58 18.49
CA LEU A 181 -23.95 -15.71 17.23
C LEU A 181 -23.08 -15.92 15.97
N VAL A 182 -21.76 -15.82 16.10
CA VAL A 182 -20.79 -16.06 15.04
C VAL A 182 -19.78 -17.10 15.53
N GLY A 183 -19.67 -18.23 14.81
CA GLY A 183 -18.76 -19.33 15.15
C GLY A 183 -17.32 -19.12 14.67
N GLY A 184 -17.12 -18.26 13.66
CA GLY A 184 -15.79 -18.01 13.10
C GLY A 184 -15.74 -16.71 12.30
N LEU A 185 -14.56 -16.10 12.28
CA LEU A 185 -14.25 -14.88 11.55
C LEU A 185 -13.09 -15.15 10.59
N GLN A 186 -13.28 -14.88 9.31
CA GLN A 186 -12.24 -14.91 8.29
C GLN A 186 -12.04 -13.48 7.77
N VAL A 187 -10.80 -13.05 7.70
CA VAL A 187 -10.43 -11.69 7.29
C VAL A 187 -9.31 -11.80 6.25
N PHE A 188 -9.53 -11.27 5.05
CA PHE A 188 -8.55 -11.32 3.96
C PHE A 188 -8.77 -10.18 2.96
N PHE A 189 -7.73 -9.80 2.23
CA PHE A 189 -7.87 -8.82 1.15
C PHE A 189 -8.42 -9.49 -0.11
N LEU A 190 -9.34 -8.82 -0.81
CA LEU A 190 -9.94 -9.35 -2.04
C LEU A 190 -9.00 -9.36 -3.23
N ASN A 191 -8.21 -8.30 -3.31
CA ASN A 191 -7.15 -8.13 -4.29
C ASN A 191 -5.86 -7.88 -3.51
N ASN A 192 -4.72 -8.04 -4.17
CA ASN A 192 -3.45 -7.60 -3.59
C ASN A 192 -3.57 -6.12 -3.20
N PRO A 193 -3.40 -5.78 -1.92
CA PRO A 193 -3.48 -4.40 -1.51
C PRO A 193 -2.31 -3.63 -2.10
N ASP A 194 -2.53 -2.36 -2.41
CA ASP A 194 -1.50 -1.44 -2.80
C ASP A 194 -0.70 -1.05 -1.55
N ILE A 195 0.61 -1.25 -1.60
CA ILE A 195 1.51 -1.02 -0.48
C ILE A 195 2.67 -0.19 -0.99
N ASP A 196 2.80 1.01 -0.45
CA ASP A 196 3.90 1.93 -0.73
C ASP A 196 4.63 2.29 0.56
N PHE A 197 5.95 2.39 0.51
CA PHE A 197 6.78 2.69 1.67
C PHE A 197 8.16 3.17 1.26
N ASP A 198 8.70 4.09 2.06
CA ASP A 198 10.04 4.60 1.88
C ASP A 198 11.06 3.75 2.65
N LEU A 199 12.01 3.17 1.92
CA LEU A 199 13.15 2.46 2.51
C LEU A 199 14.31 3.41 2.75
N VAL A 200 14.75 3.48 4.00
CA VAL A 200 15.87 4.32 4.43
C VAL A 200 17.04 3.43 4.87
N GLY A 201 18.28 3.78 4.51
CA GLY A 201 19.51 3.18 5.07
C GLY A 201 19.97 1.85 4.46
N ILE A 202 19.34 1.35 3.39
CA ILE A 202 19.75 0.09 2.72
C ILE A 202 20.82 0.33 1.63
N ALA A 203 21.04 1.58 1.22
CA ALA A 203 22.14 1.98 0.35
C ALA A 203 22.53 3.44 0.66
N ASP A 204 23.62 3.61 1.39
CA ASP A 204 24.49 4.79 1.35
C ASP A 204 25.94 4.29 1.30
#